data_AF-A0A1S1LJM4-F1
#
_entry.id   AF-A0A1S1LJM4-F1
#
_cell.length_a   1.000
_cell.length_b   1.000
_cell.length_c   1.000
_cell.angle_alpha   90.00
_cell.angle_beta   90.00
_cell.angle_gamma   90.00
#
_symmetry.space_group_name_H-M   'P 1'
#
loop_
_entity.id
_entity.type
_entity.pdbx_description
1 polymer ?
#
loop_
_entity_poly.entity_id
_entity_poly.type
_entity_poly.pdbx_seq_one_letter_code
_entity_poly.pdbx_strand_id
1 'polypeptide(L)'
;MAVSPSELGGPVVSPATCGTSSSTYRIVQRASYPSDCVADVDEKYSYTENGQHNTLCLDYDWSTGSCIEVAKDYATSQPCDGKPRLVKPVSVITGVVDVSYCAVGGFPHPVRKFTVCTKYT
;
A
#
# COMPACT_ATOMS: atom_id res chain seq x y z
N MET A 1 19.39 -3.64 -31.43
CA MET A 1 19.08 -4.49 -30.26
C MET A 1 18.25 -3.65 -29.32
N ALA A 2 17.02 -4.06 -29.00
CA ALA A 2 16.17 -3.37 -28.05
C ALA A 2 15.59 -4.43 -27.11
N VAL A 3 15.83 -4.26 -25.82
CA VAL A 3 15.35 -5.15 -24.76
C VAL A 3 13.93 -4.75 -24.35
N SER A 4 13.09 -5.73 -24.04
CA SER A 4 11.74 -5.50 -23.52
C SER A 4 11.84 -5.01 -22.06
N PRO A 5 10.92 -4.15 -21.58
CA PRO A 5 10.96 -3.62 -20.21
C PRO A 5 11.05 -4.68 -19.11
N SER A 6 10.62 -5.91 -19.40
CA SER A 6 10.75 -7.10 -18.54
C SER A 6 12.20 -7.51 -18.22
N GLU A 7 13.21 -7.07 -18.97
CA GLU A 7 14.62 -7.38 -18.71
C GLU A 7 15.33 -6.38 -17.78
N LEU A 8 14.65 -5.33 -17.30
CA LEU A 8 15.23 -4.33 -16.40
C LEU A 8 14.97 -4.59 -14.90
N GLY A 9 14.41 -5.75 -14.53
CA GLY A 9 14.23 -6.12 -13.13
C GLY A 9 13.30 -5.18 -12.35
N GLY A 10 12.16 -4.82 -12.96
CA GLY A 10 11.11 -4.07 -12.26
C GLY A 10 10.54 -4.84 -11.06
N PRO A 11 9.85 -4.15 -10.13
CA PRO A 11 9.23 -4.81 -8.98
C PRO A 11 8.31 -5.94 -9.44
N VAL A 12 8.43 -7.11 -8.80
CA VAL A 12 7.59 -8.28 -9.07
C VAL A 12 6.54 -8.40 -7.99
N VAL A 13 5.27 -8.46 -8.39
CA VAL A 13 4.15 -8.72 -7.48
C VAL A 13 3.82 -10.20 -7.50
N SER A 14 3.71 -10.80 -6.32
CA SER A 14 3.23 -12.17 -6.12
C SER A 14 1.97 -12.18 -5.24
N PRO A 15 1.04 -13.13 -5.45
CA PRO A 15 -0.10 -13.29 -4.56
C PRO A 15 0.34 -13.64 -3.13
N ALA A 16 -0.29 -13.02 -2.14
CA ALA A 16 -0.11 -13.31 -0.72
C ALA A 16 -1.47 -13.35 -0.01
N THR A 17 -1.55 -14.08 1.10
CA THR A 17 -2.73 -14.08 1.97
C THR A 17 -2.76 -12.77 2.76
N CYS A 18 -3.87 -12.03 2.70
CA CYS A 18 -4.00 -10.79 3.45
C CYS A 18 -3.89 -11.02 4.96
N GLY A 19 -3.37 -10.04 5.68
CA GLY A 19 -3.18 -10.06 7.13
C GLY A 19 -1.92 -10.78 7.61
N THR A 20 -1.16 -11.41 6.72
CA THR A 20 0.12 -12.07 7.06
C THR A 20 1.31 -11.13 6.86
N SER A 21 2.46 -11.49 7.42
CA SER A 21 3.71 -10.73 7.22
C SER A 21 4.23 -10.75 5.78
N SER A 22 3.76 -11.69 4.95
CA SER A 22 4.12 -11.73 3.53
C SER A 22 3.28 -10.80 2.66
N SER A 23 2.25 -10.17 3.23
CA SER A 23 1.35 -9.25 2.54
C SER A 23 1.63 -7.82 3.03
N THR A 24 2.19 -7.01 2.12
CA THR A 24 2.39 -5.57 2.36
C THR A 24 1.22 -4.75 1.82
N TYR A 25 0.58 -5.24 0.76
CA TYR A 25 -0.44 -4.51 0.02
C TYR A 25 -1.66 -5.39 -0.21
N ARG A 26 -2.82 -4.75 -0.29
CA ARG A 26 -4.07 -5.35 -0.75
C ARG A 26 -4.55 -4.61 -2.00
N ILE A 27 -5.17 -5.34 -2.92
CA ILE A 27 -5.73 -4.77 -4.14
C ILE A 27 -7.10 -4.18 -3.80
N VAL A 28 -7.27 -2.87 -4.00
CA VAL A 28 -8.58 -2.19 -3.81
C VAL A 28 -9.29 -1.89 -5.12
N GLN A 29 -8.55 -1.82 -6.22
CA GLN A 29 -9.09 -1.69 -7.56
C GLN A 29 -8.11 -2.29 -8.58
N ARG A 30 -8.66 -2.83 -9.67
CA ARG A 30 -7.93 -3.16 -10.89
C ARG A 30 -8.33 -2.17 -11.97
N ALA A 31 -7.37 -1.66 -12.72
CA ALA A 31 -7.58 -0.66 -13.76
C ALA A 31 -6.67 -0.91 -14.97
N SER A 32 -6.87 -0.17 -16.06
CA SER A 32 -5.97 -0.22 -17.22
C SER A 32 -4.75 0.69 -16.99
N TYR A 33 -4.99 1.94 -16.56
CA TYR A 33 -3.93 2.93 -16.35
C TYR A 33 -3.86 3.45 -14.91
N PRO A 34 -2.70 3.94 -14.44
CA PRO A 34 -2.56 4.56 -13.11
C PRO A 34 -3.48 5.75 -12.84
N SER A 35 -3.88 6.46 -13.88
CA SER A 35 -4.82 7.58 -13.82
C SER A 35 -6.23 7.14 -13.44
N ASP A 36 -6.57 5.88 -13.67
CA ASP A 36 -7.92 5.35 -13.49
C ASP A 36 -8.13 4.80 -12.07
N CYS A 37 -7.05 4.66 -11.29
CA CYS A 37 -7.14 4.31 -9.88
C CYS A 37 -7.82 5.42 -9.07
N VAL A 38 -8.58 5.05 -8.03
CA VAL A 38 -8.98 6.00 -6.98
C VAL A 38 -7.75 6.80 -6.54
N ALA A 39 -7.88 8.13 -6.46
CA ALA A 39 -6.72 9.02 -6.38
C ALA A 39 -5.93 8.90 -5.06
N ASP A 40 -6.52 8.35 -4.00
CA ASP A 40 -5.93 8.22 -2.67
C ASP A 40 -5.51 6.78 -2.32
N VAL A 41 -5.25 5.93 -3.32
CA VAL A 41 -4.56 4.65 -3.07
C VAL A 41 -3.12 4.91 -2.64
N ASP A 42 -2.59 4.05 -1.78
CA ASP A 42 -1.24 4.19 -1.23
C ASP A 42 -0.16 3.99 -2.29
N GLU A 43 -0.39 3.06 -3.23
CA GLU A 43 0.58 2.74 -4.29
C GLU A 43 -0.12 2.27 -5.57
N LYS A 44 0.59 2.37 -6.71
CA LYS A 44 0.10 1.89 -8.00
C LYS A 44 1.14 1.01 -8.67
N TYR A 45 0.73 -0.18 -9.11
CA TYR A 45 1.60 -1.11 -9.81
C TYR A 45 1.09 -1.36 -11.23
N SER A 46 1.82 -0.88 -12.24
CA SER A 46 1.50 -1.11 -13.65
C SER A 46 2.32 -2.24 -14.25
N TYR A 47 1.66 -3.06 -15.05
CA TYR A 47 2.29 -4.16 -15.77
C TYR A 47 1.58 -4.41 -17.10
N THR A 48 2.30 -5.06 -18.02
CA THR A 48 1.72 -5.50 -19.29
C THR A 48 1.58 -7.01 -19.26
N GLU A 49 0.39 -7.51 -19.55
CA GLU A 49 0.09 -8.94 -19.62
C GLU A 49 -0.67 -9.20 -20.93
N ASN A 50 -0.20 -10.14 -21.73
CA ASN A 50 -0.80 -10.48 -23.04
C ASN A 50 -1.00 -9.26 -23.97
N GLY A 51 -0.08 -8.29 -23.92
CA GLY A 51 -0.16 -7.06 -24.72
C GLY A 51 -1.17 -6.02 -24.21
N GLN A 52 -1.80 -6.26 -23.06
CA GLN A 52 -2.72 -5.31 -22.42
C GLN A 52 -2.05 -4.60 -21.24
N HIS A 53 -2.29 -3.30 -21.13
CA HIS A 53 -1.88 -2.51 -19.96
C HIS A 53 -2.83 -2.78 -18.80
N ASN A 54 -2.26 -3.11 -17.65
CA ASN A 54 -2.96 -3.34 -16.41
C ASN A 54 -2.32 -2.52 -15.30
N THR A 55 -3.14 -2.14 -14.32
CA THR A 55 -2.70 -1.46 -13.11
C THR A 55 -3.44 -2.03 -11.90
N LEU A 56 -2.69 -2.37 -10.87
CA LEU A 56 -3.22 -2.64 -9.53
C LEU A 56 -3.17 -1.34 -8.74
N CYS A 57 -4.31 -0.95 -8.19
CA CYS A 57 -4.43 0.16 -7.25
C CYS A 57 -4.40 -0.43 -5.84
N LEU A 58 -3.40 -0.04 -5.05
CA LEU A 58 -3.02 -0.75 -3.84
C LEU A 58 -3.20 0.13 -2.62
N ASP A 59 -3.79 -0.44 -1.58
CA ASP A 59 -3.63 0.08 -0.22
C ASP A 59 -2.63 -0.80 0.51
N TYR A 60 -2.03 -0.28 1.58
CA TYR A 60 -1.32 -1.10 2.55
C TYR A 60 -2.25 -2.13 3.20
N ASP A 61 -1.74 -3.34 3.38
CA ASP A 61 -2.45 -4.42 4.07
C ASP A 61 -2.25 -4.31 5.58
N TRP A 62 -2.99 -3.37 6.17
CA TRP A 62 -2.92 -3.11 7.61
C TRP A 62 -3.41 -4.32 8.43
N SER A 63 -2.49 -4.95 9.16
CA SER A 63 -2.77 -6.03 10.12
C SER A 63 -2.29 -5.63 11.51
N THR A 64 -3.05 -6.00 12.55
CA THR A 64 -2.65 -5.72 13.95
C THR A 64 -1.44 -6.53 14.40
N GLY A 65 -1.13 -7.61 13.68
CA GLY A 65 0.00 -8.52 13.93
C GLY A 65 1.30 -8.10 13.27
N SER A 66 1.29 -7.12 12.36
CA SER A 66 2.49 -6.65 11.65
C SER A 66 2.64 -5.13 11.72
N CYS A 67 3.84 -4.69 11.41
CA CYS A 67 4.18 -3.30 11.17
C CYS A 67 4.57 -3.13 9.72
N ILE A 68 4.43 -1.91 9.20
CA ILE A 68 4.87 -1.56 7.86
C ILE A 68 6.00 -0.55 7.99
N GLU A 69 7.11 -0.79 7.31
CA GLU A 69 8.09 0.26 7.02
C GLU A 69 7.64 0.94 5.74
N VAL A 70 7.35 2.24 5.81
CA VAL A 70 6.99 3.04 4.64
C VAL A 70 8.18 3.91 4.28
N ALA A 71 8.79 3.62 3.13
CA ALA A 71 9.86 4.42 2.53
C ALA A 71 9.31 5.18 1.32
N LYS A 72 10.16 6.02 0.71
CA LYS A 72 9.75 6.88 -0.41
C LYS A 72 9.25 6.07 -1.62
N ASP A 73 9.92 4.96 -1.92
CA ASP A 73 9.72 4.20 -3.16
C ASP A 73 9.22 2.77 -2.92
N TYR A 74 9.02 2.37 -1.65
CA TYR A 74 8.53 1.05 -1.30
C TYR A 74 7.94 1.03 0.12
N ALA A 75 7.17 -0.01 0.41
CA ALA A 75 6.80 -0.39 1.75
C ALA A 75 7.09 -1.87 1.98
N THR A 76 7.25 -2.27 3.25
CA THR A 76 7.49 -3.68 3.60
C THR A 76 6.80 -4.02 4.92
N SER A 77 5.97 -5.06 4.89
CA SER A 77 5.39 -5.68 6.09
C SER A 77 6.45 -6.50 6.83
N GLN A 78 6.60 -6.26 8.12
CA GLN A 78 7.55 -6.96 9.00
C GLN A 78 7.04 -7.02 10.44
N PRO A 79 7.62 -7.87 11.31
CA PRO A 79 7.32 -7.84 12.73
C PRO A 79 7.58 -6.46 13.36
N CYS A 80 6.78 -6.09 14.36
CA CYS A 80 6.96 -4.86 15.12
C CYS A 80 8.08 -5.03 16.16
N ASP A 81 9.33 -4.94 15.74
CA ASP A 81 10.52 -5.19 16.58
C ASP A 81 11.19 -3.92 17.13
N GLY A 82 10.47 -2.79 17.16
CA GLY A 82 10.96 -1.54 17.77
C GLY A 82 11.96 -0.77 16.92
N LYS A 83 12.09 -1.11 15.62
CA LYS A 83 12.96 -0.39 14.69
C LYS A 83 12.39 0.99 14.35
N PRO A 84 13.26 1.99 14.15
CA PRO A 84 12.84 3.30 13.65
C PRO A 84 12.03 3.16 12.35
N ARG A 85 11.00 4.00 12.19
CA ARG A 85 10.15 4.13 10.97
C ARG A 85 9.14 3.00 10.74
N LEU A 86 9.01 2.04 11.66
CA LEU A 86 7.90 1.11 11.64
C LEU A 86 6.61 1.78 12.10
N VAL A 87 5.56 1.62 11.31
CA VAL A 87 4.21 2.09 11.66
C VAL A 87 3.30 0.89 11.91
N LYS A 88 2.64 0.90 13.07
CA LYS A 88 1.63 -0.09 13.46
C LYS A 88 0.23 0.50 13.32
N PRO A 89 -0.72 -0.18 12.68
CA PRO A 89 -2.12 0.26 12.65
C PRO A 89 -2.74 0.13 14.05
N VAL A 90 -3.51 1.15 14.44
CA VAL A 90 -4.20 1.22 15.74
C VAL A 90 -5.71 1.15 15.55
N SER A 91 -6.24 1.92 14.61
CA SER A 91 -7.67 2.00 14.33
C SER A 91 -7.92 2.52 12.92
N VAL A 92 -9.14 2.29 12.43
CA VAL A 92 -9.65 2.92 11.20
C VAL A 92 -10.81 3.82 11.59
N ILE A 93 -10.68 5.11 11.26
CA ILE A 93 -11.75 6.09 11.47
C ILE A 93 -12.42 6.33 10.12
N THR A 94 -13.74 6.21 10.05
CA THR A 94 -14.52 6.42 8.83
C THR A 94 -15.20 7.79 8.85
N GLY A 95 -15.55 8.30 7.66
CA GLY A 95 -16.17 9.62 7.49
C GLY A 95 -15.21 10.80 7.61
N VAL A 96 -13.90 10.55 7.72
CA VAL A 96 -12.85 11.56 7.91
C VAL A 96 -11.91 11.62 6.71
N VAL A 97 -11.26 12.76 6.54
CA VAL A 97 -10.36 13.02 5.40
C VAL A 97 -8.95 13.40 5.82
N ASP A 98 -8.68 13.41 7.12
CA ASP A 98 -7.42 13.85 7.72
C ASP A 98 -7.13 13.06 9.00
N VAL A 99 -6.00 13.38 9.63
CA VAL A 99 -5.48 12.67 10.81
C VAL A 99 -5.95 13.26 12.15
N SER A 100 -6.94 14.17 12.16
CA SER A 100 -7.36 14.89 13.37
C SER A 100 -7.84 13.98 14.51
N TYR A 101 -8.27 12.77 14.18
CA TYR A 101 -8.72 11.76 15.15
C TYR A 101 -7.63 10.76 15.57
N CYS A 102 -6.41 10.93 15.06
CA CYS A 102 -5.28 10.06 15.36
C CYS A 102 -4.37 10.69 16.42
N ALA A 103 -4.03 9.94 17.46
CA ALA A 103 -3.23 10.45 18.58
C ALA A 103 -1.77 10.77 18.20
N VAL A 104 -1.21 10.06 17.21
CA VAL A 104 0.18 10.21 16.77
C VAL A 104 0.23 10.65 15.31
N GLY A 105 -0.38 9.86 14.44
CA GLY A 105 -0.45 10.11 13.01
C GLY A 105 -1.27 9.03 12.32
N GLY A 106 -1.31 9.08 11.00
CA GLY A 106 -2.07 8.12 10.21
C GLY A 106 -1.92 8.34 8.71
N PHE A 107 -2.58 7.48 7.97
CA PHE A 107 -2.64 7.48 6.51
C PHE A 107 -4.07 7.84 6.10
N PRO A 108 -4.34 9.10 5.72
CA PRO A 108 -5.66 9.55 5.32
C PRO A 108 -5.96 9.14 3.87
N HIS A 109 -7.18 8.65 3.65
CA HIS A 109 -7.77 8.37 2.35
C HIS A 109 -8.97 9.30 2.14
N PRO A 110 -8.74 10.56 1.73
CA PRO A 110 -9.77 11.59 1.70
C PRO A 110 -10.87 11.38 0.66
N VAL A 111 -10.58 10.65 -0.43
CA VAL A 111 -11.58 10.34 -1.48
C VAL A 111 -12.54 9.28 -0.97
N ARG A 112 -12.01 8.24 -0.31
CA ARG A 112 -12.79 7.14 0.27
C ARG A 112 -13.29 7.42 1.69
N LYS A 113 -12.95 8.57 2.25
CA LYS A 113 -13.38 9.10 3.55
C LYS A 113 -13.09 8.15 4.72
N PHE A 114 -11.83 7.72 4.82
CA PHE A 114 -11.36 7.06 6.04
C PHE A 114 -9.90 7.43 6.32
N THR A 115 -9.44 7.16 7.54
CA THR A 115 -8.04 7.32 7.91
C THR A 115 -7.61 6.13 8.76
N VAL A 116 -6.46 5.55 8.42
CA VAL A 116 -5.83 4.52 9.24
C VAL A 116 -4.91 5.22 10.23
N CYS A 117 -5.31 5.25 11.50
CA CYS A 117 -4.48 5.79 12.56
C CYS A 117 -3.35 4.81 12.89
N THR A 118 -2.15 5.34 13.03
CA THR A 118 -0.95 4.56 13.28
C THR A 118 -0.19 5.07 14.51
N LYS A 119 0.73 4.25 14.98
CA LYS A 119 1.75 4.63 15.95
C LYS A 119 3.11 4.11 15.52
N TYR A 120 4.18 4.74 16.01
CA TYR A 120 5.52 4.18 15.91
C TYR A 120 5.70 3.07 16.93
N THR A 121 6.51 2.07 16.57
CA THR A 121 6.87 0.95 17.45
C THR A 121 8.33 0.97 17.81
#